data_AF-A0A5U3U0M8-F1
#
_entry.id   AF-A0A5U3U0M8-F1
#
_cell.length_a   1.000
_cell.length_b   1.000
_cell.length_c   1.000
_cell.angle_alpha   90.00
_cell.angle_beta   90.00
_cell.angle_gamma   90.00
#
_symmetry.space_group_name_H-M   'P 1'
#
loop_
_entity.id
_entity.type
_entity.pdbx_description
1 polymer ?
#
loop_
_entity_poly.entity_id
_entity_poly.type
_entity_poly.pdbx_seq_one_letter_code
_entity_poly.pdbx_strand_id
1 'polypeptide(L)'
;MSVTESKAKKAKKASPKAAAQSDVLVAALDNSPVRYTAWSRLFIGDLNCRVIPHTPEEIRGYADSIYAVGQIHNIVVVECDDG
;
A
#
# COMPACT_ATOMS: atom_id res chain seq x y z
N MET A 1 44.95 20.44 -14.52
CA MET A 1 44.06 19.73 -15.45
C MET A 1 43.60 18.44 -14.79
N SER A 2 42.29 18.19 -14.77
CA SER A 2 41.57 16.93 -14.43
C SER A 2 41.80 16.31 -13.02
N VAL A 3 40.80 15.93 -12.18
CA VAL A 3 39.49 15.23 -12.40
C VAL A 3 39.74 13.77 -12.82
N THR A 4 39.23 12.70 -12.19
CA THR A 4 38.48 12.46 -10.93
C THR A 4 39.19 11.29 -10.15
N GLU A 5 38.68 10.55 -9.15
CA GLU A 5 37.32 10.34 -8.62
C GLU A 5 37.27 9.87 -7.16
N SER A 6 36.15 10.13 -6.48
CA SER A 6 35.84 9.57 -5.17
C SER A 6 34.81 8.44 -5.29
N LYS A 7 35.18 7.20 -4.95
CA LYS A 7 34.23 6.08 -4.84
C LYS A 7 33.23 6.33 -3.71
N ALA A 8 32.08 6.91 -4.04
CA ALA A 8 30.95 7.00 -3.13
C ALA A 8 30.49 5.59 -2.73
N LYS A 9 30.60 5.27 -1.43
CA LYS A 9 30.07 4.02 -0.88
C LYS A 9 28.55 4.03 -1.09
N LYS A 10 27.98 2.97 -1.69
CA LYS A 10 26.53 2.80 -1.77
C LYS A 10 25.94 2.87 -0.37
N ALA A 11 25.24 3.96 -0.05
CA ALA A 11 24.43 4.04 1.15
C ALA A 11 23.36 2.94 1.06
N LYS A 12 23.41 1.96 1.96
CA LYS A 12 22.29 1.05 2.15
C LYS A 12 21.09 1.92 2.49
N LYS A 13 20.02 1.89 1.69
CA LYS A 13 18.72 2.43 2.12
C LYS A 13 18.39 1.72 3.43
N ALA A 14 18.41 2.45 4.53
CA ALA A 14 17.93 1.96 5.80
C ALA A 14 16.41 1.90 5.69
N SER A 15 15.89 0.79 5.17
CA SER A 15 14.48 0.46 5.32
C SER A 15 14.18 0.52 6.82
N PRO A 16 13.25 1.35 7.29
CA PRO A 16 12.88 1.34 8.70
C PRO A 16 12.46 -0.08 9.06
N LYS A 17 12.99 -0.59 10.18
CA LYS A 17 12.70 -1.92 10.71
C LYS A 17 11.17 -2.03 10.79
N ALA A 18 10.59 -3.09 10.23
CA ALA A 18 9.15 -3.31 10.33
C ALA A 18 8.74 -3.21 11.80
N ALA A 19 7.77 -2.35 12.10
CA ALA A 19 7.19 -2.28 13.44
C ALA A 19 6.63 -3.67 13.77
N ALA A 20 6.76 -4.10 15.03
CA ALA A 20 6.20 -5.38 15.45
C ALA A 20 4.68 -5.36 15.18
N GLN A 21 4.23 -6.26 14.31
CA GLN A 21 2.84 -6.43 13.98
C GLN A 21 2.15 -6.95 15.24
N SER A 22 1.18 -6.22 15.79
CA SER A 22 0.56 -6.62 17.05
C SER A 22 -0.42 -7.77 16.81
N ASP A 23 -0.37 -8.80 17.67
CA ASP A 23 -1.23 -9.99 17.58
C ASP A 23 -2.72 -9.61 17.58
N VAL A 24 -3.07 -8.51 18.26
CA VAL A 24 -4.41 -7.91 18.29
C VAL A 24 -4.89 -7.48 16.90
N LEU A 25 -4.01 -6.87 16.08
CA LEU A 25 -4.37 -6.44 14.72
C LEU A 25 -4.53 -7.64 13.77
N VAL A 26 -3.71 -8.68 13.93
CA VAL A 26 -3.84 -9.92 13.14
C VAL A 26 -5.16 -10.60 13.48
N ALA A 27 -5.46 -10.80 14.76
CA ALA A 27 -6.71 -11.39 15.21
C ALA A 27 -7.95 -10.56 14.77
N ALA A 28 -7.86 -9.22 14.75
CA ALA A 28 -8.95 -8.38 14.25
C ALA A 28 -9.18 -8.54 12.75
N LEU A 29 -8.12 -8.65 11.94
CA LEU A 29 -8.21 -8.87 10.50
C LEU A 29 -8.76 -10.27 10.17
N ASP A 30 -8.30 -11.31 10.87
CA ASP A 30 -8.75 -12.70 10.64
C ASP A 30 -10.25 -12.90 10.96
N ASN A 31 -10.79 -12.14 11.91
CA ASN A 31 -12.21 -12.15 12.25
C ASN A 31 -13.06 -11.17 11.40
N SER A 32 -12.44 -10.36 10.54
CA SER A 32 -13.16 -9.38 9.71
C SER A 32 -13.77 -10.04 8.46
N PRO A 33 -15.10 -9.92 8.21
CA PRO A 33 -15.74 -10.60 7.09
C PRO A 33 -15.37 -9.95 5.75
N VAL A 34 -14.94 -10.77 4.79
CA VAL A 34 -14.74 -10.34 3.41
C VAL A 34 -16.11 -10.11 2.76
N ARG A 35 -16.33 -8.90 2.23
CA ARG A 35 -17.59 -8.49 1.59
C ARG A 35 -17.30 -7.77 0.28
N TYR A 36 -18.17 -7.94 -0.71
CA TYR A 36 -18.16 -7.09 -1.90
C TYR A 36 -18.79 -5.73 -1.57
N THR A 37 -18.17 -4.65 -2.04
CA THR A 37 -18.68 -3.28 -1.92
C THR A 37 -18.66 -2.58 -3.27
N ALA A 38 -19.54 -1.60 -3.47
CA ALA A 38 -19.58 -0.81 -4.69
C ALA A 38 -18.43 0.20 -4.68
N TRP A 39 -17.65 0.26 -5.77
CA TRP A 39 -16.57 1.24 -5.93
C TRP A 39 -17.02 2.69 -5.68
N SER A 40 -18.25 3.03 -6.06
CA SER A 40 -18.86 4.35 -5.85
C SER A 40 -19.10 4.74 -4.39
N ARG A 41 -18.94 3.82 -3.42
CA ARG A 41 -18.98 4.11 -1.98
C ARG A 41 -17.59 4.27 -1.36
N LEU A 42 -16.52 3.96 -2.10
CA LEU A 42 -15.16 4.08 -1.59
C LEU A 42 -14.66 5.52 -1.78
N PHE A 43 -14.16 6.11 -0.69
CA PHE A 43 -13.51 7.42 -0.69
C PHE A 43 -12.24 7.40 0.16
N ILE A 44 -11.41 8.43 0.01
CA ILE A 44 -10.19 8.60 0.80
C ILE A 44 -10.58 9.27 2.12
N GLY A 45 -10.85 8.47 3.16
CA GLY A 45 -11.13 8.97 4.52
C GLY A 45 -9.89 9.32 5.32
N ASP A 46 -10.08 10.06 6.42
CA ASP A 46 -9.02 10.61 7.28
C ASP A 46 -8.17 9.56 8.01
N LEU A 47 -8.74 8.37 8.25
CA LEU A 47 -8.05 7.25 8.89
C LEU A 47 -7.11 6.48 7.94
N ASN A 48 -6.94 6.93 6.69
CA ASN A 48 -6.08 6.26 5.72
C ASN A 48 -4.62 6.22 6.17
N CYS A 49 -4.15 5.01 6.45
CA CYS A 49 -2.77 4.75 6.77
C CYS A 49 -1.87 4.99 5.55
N ARG A 50 -0.86 5.84 5.72
CA ARG A 50 0.30 6.05 4.83
C ARG A 50 0.01 5.92 3.32
N VAL A 51 -0.35 7.03 2.69
CA VAL A 51 -0.30 7.15 1.22
C VAL A 51 1.12 6.87 0.73
N ILE A 52 1.29 5.83 -0.09
CA ILE A 52 2.53 5.58 -0.83
C ILE A 52 2.37 6.22 -2.22
N PRO A 53 3.21 7.20 -2.59
CA PRO A 53 3.16 7.78 -3.93
C PRO A 53 3.66 6.77 -4.95
N HIS A 54 2.83 6.48 -5.95
CA HIS A 54 3.14 5.62 -7.09
C HIS A 54 3.36 6.42 -8.36
N THR A 55 4.17 5.90 -9.28
CA THR A 55 4.35 6.54 -10.59
C THR A 55 3.14 6.24 -11.51
N PRO A 56 2.88 7.07 -12.54
CA PRO A 56 1.82 6.78 -13.51
C PRO A 56 2.01 5.43 -14.22
N GLU A 57 3.26 4.99 -14.41
CA GLU A 57 3.61 3.70 -15.01
C GLU A 57 3.27 2.53 -14.08
N GLU A 58 3.58 2.64 -12.79
CA GLU A 58 3.18 1.65 -11.77
C GLU A 58 1.67 1.52 -11.69
N ILE A 59 0.94 2.65 -11.62
CA ILE A 59 -0.53 2.67 -11.57
C ILE A 59 -1.13 1.98 -12.80
N ARG A 60 -0.58 2.23 -13.99
CA ARG A 60 -1.01 1.57 -15.23
C ARG A 60 -0.75 0.07 -15.19
N GLY A 61 0.44 -0.35 -14.74
CA GLY A 61 0.77 -1.77 -14.57
C GLY A 61 -0.15 -2.50 -13.58
N TYR A 62 -0.56 -1.83 -12.49
CA TYR A 62 -1.57 -2.37 -11.58
C TYR A 62 -2.94 -2.50 -12.24
N ALA A 63 -3.39 -1.49 -13.00
CA ALA A 63 -4.66 -1.54 -13.72
C ALA A 63 -4.69 -2.66 -14.78
N ASP A 64 -3.63 -2.81 -15.56
CA ASP A 64 -3.49 -3.87 -16.57
C ASP A 64 -3.48 -5.27 -15.90
N SER A 65 -2.82 -5.41 -14.75
CA SER A 65 -2.83 -6.65 -13.95
C SER A 65 -4.23 -6.97 -13.40
N ILE A 66 -4.92 -6.00 -12.79
CA ILE A 66 -6.28 -6.17 -12.26
C ILE A 66 -7.26 -6.53 -13.39
N TYR A 67 -7.09 -5.97 -14.59
CA TYR A 67 -7.87 -6.34 -15.76
C TYR A 67 -7.60 -7.77 -16.23
N ALA A 68 -6.34 -8.23 -16.19
CA ALA A 68 -5.94 -9.55 -16.68
C ALA A 68 -6.29 -10.71 -15.74
N VAL A 69 -6.15 -10.54 -14.41
CA VAL A 69 -6.31 -11.62 -13.41
C VAL A 69 -7.25 -11.29 -12.25
N GLY A 70 -7.82 -10.08 -12.22
CA GLY A 70 -8.64 -9.59 -11.11
C GLY A 70 -7.82 -9.02 -9.95
N GLN A 71 -8.52 -8.50 -8.94
CA GLN A 71 -7.91 -8.00 -7.71
C GLN A 71 -7.54 -9.18 -6.79
N ILE A 72 -6.24 -9.43 -6.63
CA ILE A 72 -5.72 -10.56 -5.84
C ILE A 72 -5.79 -10.31 -4.32
N HIS A 73 -5.67 -9.06 -3.88
CA HIS A 73 -5.65 -8.69 -2.46
C HIS A 73 -6.89 -7.88 -2.07
N ASN A 74 -7.58 -8.34 -1.02
CA ASN A 74 -8.71 -7.62 -0.43
C ASN A 74 -8.28 -6.24 0.08
N ILE A 75 -9.12 -5.24 -0.12
CA ILE A 75 -8.92 -3.89 0.41
C ILE A 75 -9.47 -3.86 1.84
N VAL A 76 -8.67 -3.38 2.79
CA VAL A 76 -9.14 -3.11 4.16
C VAL A 76 -9.79 -1.74 4.18
N VAL A 77 -11.03 -1.68 4.68
CA VAL A 77 -11.84 -0.46 4.76
C VAL A 77 -12.44 -0.33 6.16
N VAL A 78 -12.78 0.90 6.55
CA VAL A 78 -13.57 1.21 7.75
C VAL A 78 -14.96 1.63 7.28
N GLU A 79 -15.99 1.19 7.97
CA GLU A 79 -17.38 1.58 7.73
C GLU A 79 -17.59 2.98 8.35
N CYS A 80 -18.02 3.96 7.54
CA CYS A 80 -18.33 5.31 8.01
C CYS A 80 -19.83 5.45 8.28
N ASP A 81 -20.19 6.36 9.21
CA ASP A 81 -21.58 6.56 9.65
C ASP A 81 -22.53 7.02 8.52
N ASP A 82 -21.96 7.49 7.40
CA ASP A 82 -22.68 8.06 6.25
C ASP A 82 -23.20 7.02 5.22
N GLY A 83 -22.74 5.75 5.28
CA GLY A 83 -23.21 4.61 4.45
C GLY A 83 -22.46 4.30 3.15
#